data_AF-A0A3B0V3K2-F1
#
_entry.id   AF-A0A3B0V3K2-F1
#
_cell.length_a   1.000
_cell.length_b   1.000
_cell.length_c   1.000
_cell.angle_alpha   90.00
_cell.angle_beta   90.00
_cell.angle_gamma   90.00
#
_symmetry.space_group_name_H-M   'P 1'
#
loop_
_entity.id
_entity.type
_entity.pdbx_description
1 polymer ?
#
loop_
_entity_poly.entity_id
_entity_poly.type
_entity_poly.pdbx_seq_one_letter_code
_entity_poly.pdbx_strand_id
1 'polypeptide(L)'
;MKKFGFLAGILLSLVFTLVCINNSEAIEINLYVDGAPNVYGSPDWAAWKTNADSSAADGTFINMENSLTPANSGTNNFEIDDSVVYSFGDLGRRLHFIYWVPDATIAELQAASFEISIFYEWDGVTYDYYGDYGWGTWVEPGSWEEYNGGVVGSGGFAWWGAYGYNADTPEANAVLAADIAEWDNYQGDVRFYARTAGGPSTMITANHTPVPEPSTFILLGLGAAGLILYRKKRKTS
;
A
#
# COMPACT_ATOMS: atom_id res chain seq x y z
N MET A 1 -58.31 49.53 3.58
CA MET A 1 -57.41 48.75 2.69
C MET A 1 -55.97 49.19 2.92
N LYS A 2 -55.16 48.50 3.75
CA LYS A 2 -53.69 48.76 3.93
C LYS A 2 -53.04 47.88 5.02
N LYS A 3 -53.28 46.55 5.09
CA LYS A 3 -52.60 45.68 6.09
C LYS A 3 -52.41 44.20 5.65
N PHE A 4 -52.12 43.94 4.37
CA PHE A 4 -51.88 42.56 3.90
C PHE A 4 -50.54 42.32 3.20
N GLY A 5 -49.68 43.35 3.06
CA GLY A 5 -48.41 43.24 2.31
C GLY A 5 -47.20 42.76 3.11
N PHE A 6 -47.26 42.72 4.45
CA PHE A 6 -46.05 42.55 5.27
C PHE A 6 -45.74 41.09 5.65
N LEU A 7 -46.75 40.20 5.70
CA LEU A 7 -46.52 38.79 6.02
C LEU A 7 -46.02 37.95 4.85
N ALA A 8 -46.32 38.35 3.61
CA ALA A 8 -45.89 37.61 2.41
C ALA A 8 -44.38 37.76 2.12
N GLY A 9 -43.75 38.87 2.55
CA GLY A 9 -42.31 39.09 2.39
C GLY A 9 -41.45 38.28 3.36
N ILE A 10 -41.94 38.00 4.57
CA ILE A 10 -41.20 37.24 5.59
C ILE A 10 -41.21 35.75 5.26
N LEU A 11 -42.32 35.20 4.74
CA LEU A 11 -42.38 33.80 4.32
C LEU A 11 -41.48 33.51 3.10
N LEU A 12 -41.28 34.47 2.20
CA LEU A 12 -40.40 34.29 1.04
C LEU A 12 -38.91 34.33 1.40
N SER A 13 -38.53 35.06 2.47
CA SER A 13 -37.15 35.06 2.97
C SER A 13 -36.74 33.77 3.70
N LEU A 14 -37.70 33.05 4.29
CA LEU A 14 -37.47 31.77 4.97
C LEU A 14 -37.36 30.58 4.01
N VAL A 15 -37.89 30.71 2.78
CA VAL A 15 -37.72 29.70 1.71
C VAL A 15 -36.39 29.88 0.97
N PHE A 16 -35.77 31.07 1.04
CA PHE A 16 -34.43 31.31 0.47
C PHE A 16 -33.28 30.93 1.41
N THR A 17 -33.57 30.65 2.69
CA THR A 17 -32.69 29.85 3.54
C THR A 17 -32.88 28.37 3.26
N LEU A 18 -32.98 28.00 1.98
CA LEU A 18 -32.64 26.66 1.52
C LEU A 18 -31.14 26.54 1.69
N VAL A 19 -30.75 26.31 2.95
CA VAL A 19 -29.68 25.42 3.38
C VAL A 19 -28.90 24.88 2.17
N CYS A 20 -27.94 25.67 1.69
CA CYS A 20 -26.77 25.14 1.02
C CYS A 20 -26.00 24.39 2.12
N ILE A 21 -26.51 23.23 2.52
CA ILE A 21 -25.62 22.17 2.97
C ILE A 21 -24.86 21.85 1.68
N ASN A 22 -23.75 22.56 1.47
CA ASN A 22 -22.64 21.99 0.76
C ASN A 22 -22.26 20.79 1.64
N ASN A 23 -22.87 19.64 1.37
CA ASN A 23 -22.23 18.39 1.71
C ASN A 23 -20.96 18.46 0.87
N SER A 24 -19.87 18.97 1.46
CA SER A 24 -18.55 18.68 0.95
C SER A 24 -18.49 17.18 1.01
N GLU A 25 -18.76 16.52 -0.12
CA GLU A 25 -18.54 15.10 -0.20
C GLU A 25 -17.08 14.88 0.18
N ALA A 26 -16.86 13.94 1.10
CA ALA A 26 -15.51 13.60 1.49
C ALA A 26 -14.79 13.15 0.22
N ILE A 27 -13.61 13.73 -0.05
CA ILE A 27 -12.78 13.32 -1.19
C ILE A 27 -12.58 11.81 -1.08
N GLU A 28 -13.06 11.08 -2.08
CA GLU A 28 -12.91 9.63 -2.15
C GLU A 28 -11.46 9.29 -2.47
N ILE A 29 -10.88 8.35 -1.73
CA ILE A 29 -9.51 7.90 -1.96
C ILE A 29 -9.52 6.39 -2.01
N ASN A 30 -9.19 5.85 -3.18
CA ASN A 30 -9.00 4.43 -3.41
C ASN A 30 -7.51 4.08 -3.32
N LEU A 31 -7.18 3.02 -2.58
CA LEU A 31 -5.80 2.60 -2.33
C LEU A 31 -5.56 1.18 -2.82
N TYR A 32 -4.41 0.96 -3.44
CA TYR A 32 -3.97 -0.31 -3.99
C TYR A 32 -2.49 -0.56 -3.68
N VAL A 33 -2.06 -1.80 -3.79
CA VAL A 33 -0.65 -2.16 -3.62
C VAL A 33 -0.24 -3.24 -4.62
N ASP A 34 0.97 -3.11 -5.14
CA ASP A 34 1.55 -4.09 -6.04
C ASP A 34 3.10 -4.11 -5.97
N GLY A 35 3.69 -5.21 -6.41
CA GLY A 35 5.14 -5.31 -6.60
C GLY A 35 5.53 -4.70 -7.95
N ALA A 36 6.31 -3.63 -7.95
CA ALA A 36 6.73 -2.95 -9.17
C ALA A 36 8.20 -3.24 -9.52
N PRO A 37 8.58 -3.18 -10.81
CA PRO A 37 9.97 -3.03 -11.19
C PRO A 37 10.59 -1.77 -10.56
N ASN A 38 11.91 -1.71 -10.37
CA ASN A 38 12.53 -0.51 -9.83
C ASN A 38 12.40 0.70 -10.80
N VAL A 39 11.85 1.82 -10.30
CA VAL A 39 11.64 3.07 -11.08
C VAL A 39 12.90 3.59 -11.76
N TYR A 40 14.06 3.44 -11.11
CA TYR A 40 15.32 3.87 -11.66
C TYR A 40 15.97 2.72 -12.40
N GLY A 41 16.04 2.79 -13.72
CA GLY A 41 16.83 1.87 -14.54
C GLY A 41 16.13 0.62 -15.05
N SER A 42 14.92 0.28 -14.58
CA SER A 42 14.14 -0.81 -15.20
C SER A 42 13.44 -0.33 -16.48
N PRO A 43 13.59 -1.03 -17.62
CA PRO A 43 12.83 -0.74 -18.84
C PRO A 43 11.33 -1.04 -18.70
N ASP A 44 10.96 -1.91 -17.74
CA ASP A 44 9.58 -2.37 -17.56
C ASP A 44 8.74 -1.42 -16.69
N TRP A 45 9.40 -0.48 -15.99
CA TRP A 45 8.74 0.48 -15.10
C TRP A 45 7.62 1.25 -15.81
N ALA A 46 7.90 1.81 -17.00
CA ALA A 46 6.93 2.65 -17.69
C ALA A 46 5.66 1.88 -18.09
N ALA A 47 5.82 0.66 -18.61
CA ALA A 47 4.70 -0.19 -18.97
C ALA A 47 3.89 -0.62 -17.75
N TRP A 48 4.58 -1.00 -16.66
CA TRP A 48 3.95 -1.32 -15.39
C TRP A 48 3.14 -0.13 -14.85
N LYS A 49 3.74 1.08 -14.79
CA LYS A 49 3.07 2.28 -14.26
C LYS A 49 1.81 2.60 -15.07
N THR A 50 1.88 2.59 -16.40
CA THR A 50 0.71 2.84 -17.26
C THR A 50 -0.42 1.83 -16.99
N ASN A 51 -0.11 0.55 -16.81
CA ASN A 51 -1.12 -0.46 -16.48
C ASN A 51 -1.70 -0.24 -15.07
N ALA A 52 -0.85 0.07 -14.11
CA ALA A 52 -1.24 0.35 -12.72
C ALA A 52 -2.19 1.55 -12.64
N ASP A 53 -1.86 2.67 -13.30
CA ASP A 53 -2.71 3.85 -13.32
C ASP A 53 -4.06 3.58 -14.01
N SER A 54 -4.05 2.90 -15.16
CA SER A 54 -5.28 2.58 -15.90
C SER A 54 -6.20 1.68 -15.10
N SER A 55 -5.67 0.59 -14.54
CA SER A 55 -6.48 -0.37 -13.79
C SER A 55 -7.01 0.21 -12.49
N ALA A 56 -6.26 1.12 -11.84
CA ALA A 56 -6.74 1.87 -10.68
C ALA A 56 -7.91 2.79 -11.06
N ALA A 57 -7.77 3.58 -12.12
CA ALA A 57 -8.82 4.48 -12.59
C ALA A 57 -10.07 3.74 -13.07
N ASP A 58 -9.90 2.58 -13.72
CA ASP A 58 -10.99 1.75 -14.24
C ASP A 58 -11.66 0.89 -13.15
N GLY A 59 -11.12 0.89 -11.92
CA GLY A 59 -11.63 0.07 -10.81
C GLY A 59 -11.42 -1.43 -11.02
N THR A 60 -10.41 -1.81 -11.83
CA THR A 60 -10.07 -3.20 -12.17
C THR A 60 -8.73 -3.65 -11.59
N PHE A 61 -8.07 -2.80 -10.79
CA PHE A 61 -6.79 -3.10 -10.18
C PHE A 61 -6.83 -4.38 -9.33
N ILE A 62 -5.86 -5.26 -9.56
CA ILE A 62 -5.68 -6.48 -8.77
C ILE A 62 -4.44 -6.28 -7.90
N ASN A 63 -4.64 -6.23 -6.57
CA ASN A 63 -3.51 -6.07 -5.65
C ASN A 63 -2.52 -7.23 -5.80
N MET A 64 -1.23 -6.90 -5.75
CA MET A 64 -0.11 -7.84 -5.84
C MET A 64 -0.16 -8.73 -7.09
N GLU A 65 -0.80 -8.29 -8.18
CA GLU A 65 -0.84 -9.02 -9.45
C GLU A 65 0.56 -9.34 -9.97
N ASN A 66 1.49 -8.41 -9.77
CA ASN A 66 2.87 -8.54 -10.26
C ASN A 66 3.82 -9.11 -9.21
N SER A 67 3.33 -9.61 -8.07
CA SER A 67 4.14 -10.32 -7.06
C SER A 67 4.99 -11.43 -7.69
N LEU A 68 6.23 -11.60 -7.19
CA LEU A 68 7.11 -12.71 -7.56
C LEU A 68 6.51 -14.06 -7.13
N THR A 69 5.72 -14.07 -6.06
CA THR A 69 4.94 -15.24 -5.64
C THR A 69 3.52 -15.16 -6.20
N PRO A 70 3.14 -16.02 -7.18
CA PRO A 70 1.84 -15.94 -7.84
C PRO A 70 0.64 -16.13 -6.90
N ALA A 71 0.84 -16.79 -5.76
CA ALA A 71 -0.21 -17.00 -4.76
C ALA A 71 -0.64 -15.70 -4.06
N ASN A 72 0.17 -14.64 -4.13
CA ASN A 72 -0.17 -13.34 -3.56
C ASN A 72 -1.09 -12.51 -4.47
N SER A 73 -1.22 -12.85 -5.76
CA SER A 73 -2.10 -12.14 -6.70
C SER A 73 -3.56 -12.11 -6.21
N GLY A 74 -4.15 -10.91 -6.16
CA GLY A 74 -5.48 -10.68 -5.62
C GLY A 74 -5.56 -10.60 -4.09
N THR A 75 -4.41 -10.60 -3.41
CA THR A 75 -4.29 -10.39 -1.97
C THR A 75 -3.48 -9.11 -1.70
N ASN A 76 -3.24 -8.80 -0.43
CA ASN A 76 -2.28 -7.77 -0.05
C ASN A 76 -1.00 -8.37 0.56
N ASN A 77 -0.75 -9.66 0.38
CA ASN A 77 0.44 -10.30 0.93
C ASN A 77 1.64 -10.06 0.02
N PHE A 78 2.82 -9.94 0.60
CA PHE A 78 4.06 -9.84 -0.16
C PHE A 78 5.14 -10.69 0.49
N GLU A 79 6.13 -11.09 -0.30
CA GLU A 79 7.39 -11.65 0.20
C GLU A 79 8.47 -10.57 0.17
N ILE A 80 9.50 -10.70 0.99
CA ILE A 80 10.57 -9.70 1.05
C ILE A 80 11.13 -9.36 -0.33
N ASP A 81 11.26 -10.34 -1.24
CA ASP A 81 11.73 -10.16 -2.63
C ASP A 81 10.88 -9.20 -3.47
N ASP A 82 9.59 -9.02 -3.15
CA ASP A 82 8.72 -8.01 -3.78
C ASP A 82 9.09 -6.57 -3.38
N SER A 83 9.94 -6.43 -2.36
CA SER A 83 10.28 -5.18 -1.67
C SER A 83 11.79 -4.95 -1.53
N VAL A 84 12.64 -5.59 -2.32
CA VAL A 84 14.10 -5.36 -2.30
C VAL A 84 14.60 -4.77 -3.61
N VAL A 85 15.30 -3.64 -3.53
CA VAL A 85 16.17 -3.10 -4.59
C VAL A 85 17.62 -3.35 -4.25
N TYR A 86 18.50 -3.39 -5.24
CA TYR A 86 19.93 -3.63 -5.00
C TYR A 86 20.83 -2.82 -5.93
N SER A 87 22.10 -2.72 -5.55
CA SER A 87 23.05 -1.75 -6.12
C SER A 87 23.67 -2.15 -7.47
N PHE A 88 23.29 -3.30 -8.02
CA PHE A 88 23.80 -3.88 -9.26
C PHE A 88 22.69 -4.56 -10.09
N GLY A 89 23.03 -5.07 -11.28
CA GLY A 89 22.14 -5.92 -12.08
C GLY A 89 20.78 -5.26 -12.39
N ASP A 90 19.73 -6.09 -12.46
CA ASP A 90 18.34 -5.68 -12.70
C ASP A 90 17.66 -5.13 -11.42
N LEU A 91 18.36 -4.29 -10.65
CA LEU A 91 17.92 -3.32 -9.62
C LEU A 91 16.76 -3.65 -8.65
N GLY A 92 16.26 -4.88 -8.65
CA GLY A 92 15.20 -5.41 -7.80
C GLY A 92 13.80 -4.82 -8.04
N ARG A 93 12.99 -4.90 -6.99
CA ARG A 93 11.57 -4.54 -6.96
C ARG A 93 11.25 -3.63 -5.79
N ARG A 94 10.10 -2.97 -5.89
CA ARG A 94 9.56 -2.10 -4.84
C ARG A 94 8.10 -2.43 -4.63
N LEU A 95 7.65 -2.41 -3.38
CA LEU A 95 6.22 -2.25 -3.13
C LEU A 95 5.83 -0.84 -3.56
N HIS A 96 4.87 -0.74 -4.47
CA HIS A 96 4.24 0.53 -4.80
C HIS A 96 2.82 0.54 -4.26
N PHE A 97 2.52 1.57 -3.48
CA PHE A 97 1.19 1.89 -3.03
C PHE A 97 0.61 2.94 -3.97
N ILE A 98 -0.46 2.60 -4.67
CA ILE A 98 -1.13 3.47 -5.62
C ILE A 98 -2.33 4.08 -4.93
N TYR A 99 -2.53 5.39 -5.08
CA TYR A 99 -3.77 6.04 -4.73
C TYR A 99 -4.45 6.59 -5.97
N TRP A 100 -5.76 6.42 -6.03
CA TRP A 100 -6.65 6.97 -7.04
C TRP A 100 -7.73 7.80 -6.37
N VAL A 101 -7.84 9.06 -6.78
CA VAL A 101 -8.80 10.02 -6.26
C VAL A 101 -9.72 10.42 -7.42
N PRO A 102 -10.86 9.74 -7.60
CA PRO A 102 -11.78 10.04 -8.69
C PRO A 102 -12.38 11.45 -8.53
N ASP A 103 -12.75 12.07 -9.65
CA ASP A 103 -13.46 13.35 -9.71
C ASP A 103 -12.72 14.51 -9.00
N ALA A 104 -11.40 14.39 -8.84
CA ALA A 104 -10.54 15.41 -8.26
C ALA A 104 -9.51 15.92 -9.27
N THR A 105 -9.07 17.16 -9.05
CA THR A 105 -7.91 17.76 -9.70
C THR A 105 -6.76 17.88 -8.71
N ILE A 106 -5.53 18.03 -9.23
CA ILE A 106 -4.36 18.27 -8.35
C ILE A 106 -4.58 19.57 -7.56
N ALA A 107 -5.13 20.60 -8.20
CA ALA A 107 -5.38 21.89 -7.54
C ALA A 107 -6.36 21.76 -6.36
N GLU A 108 -7.41 20.94 -6.48
CA GLU A 108 -8.34 20.67 -5.38
C GLU A 108 -7.67 19.89 -4.24
N LEU A 109 -6.84 18.90 -4.55
CA LEU A 109 -6.10 18.13 -3.54
C LEU A 109 -5.08 19.00 -2.80
N GLN A 110 -4.38 19.89 -3.51
CA GLN A 110 -3.49 20.86 -2.90
C GLN A 110 -4.25 21.84 -2.01
N ALA A 111 -5.40 22.35 -2.45
CA ALA A 111 -6.27 23.21 -1.64
C ALA A 111 -6.80 22.49 -0.39
N ALA A 112 -7.04 21.17 -0.49
CA ALA A 112 -7.44 20.31 0.61
C ALA A 112 -6.28 19.80 1.47
N SER A 113 -5.03 20.19 1.16
CA SER A 113 -3.81 19.70 1.82
C SER A 113 -3.78 18.17 1.87
N PHE A 114 -3.88 17.53 0.70
CA PHE A 114 -3.74 16.09 0.56
C PHE A 114 -2.33 15.65 0.92
N GLU A 115 -2.23 14.63 1.76
CA GLU A 115 -0.97 14.09 2.28
C GLU A 115 -1.00 12.57 2.27
N ILE A 116 0.19 11.98 2.16
CA ILE A 116 0.43 10.54 2.26
C ILE A 116 1.44 10.24 3.37
N SER A 117 1.41 9.00 3.86
CA SER A 117 2.37 8.50 4.84
C SER A 117 2.62 7.00 4.65
N ILE A 118 3.85 6.55 4.92
CA ILE A 118 4.22 5.14 4.95
C ILE A 118 4.77 4.79 6.33
N PHE A 119 4.26 3.71 6.90
CA PHE A 119 4.83 3.08 8.08
C PHE A 119 5.21 1.64 7.75
N TYR A 120 6.26 1.13 8.37
CA TYR A 120 6.64 -0.28 8.25
C TYR A 120 6.90 -0.87 9.63
N GLU A 121 6.71 -2.18 9.73
CA GLU A 121 7.03 -2.93 10.94
C GLU A 121 8.36 -3.67 10.76
N TRP A 122 9.20 -3.60 11.79
CA TRP A 122 10.46 -4.32 11.88
C TRP A 122 10.67 -4.83 13.30
N ASP A 123 10.81 -6.14 13.45
CA ASP A 123 10.98 -6.82 14.75
C ASP A 123 9.85 -6.44 15.74
N GLY A 124 8.62 -6.36 15.25
CA GLY A 124 7.44 -5.98 16.02
C GLY A 124 7.36 -4.49 16.43
N VAL A 125 8.26 -3.65 15.92
CA VAL A 125 8.25 -2.20 16.13
C VAL A 125 7.82 -1.48 14.85
N THR A 126 6.90 -0.52 14.97
CA THR A 126 6.48 0.31 13.84
C THR A 126 7.36 1.55 13.70
N TYR A 127 7.81 1.82 12.48
CA TYR A 127 8.68 2.92 12.09
C TYR A 127 7.95 3.86 11.12
N ASP A 128 8.26 5.16 11.21
CA ASP A 128 7.75 6.21 10.32
C ASP A 128 8.74 6.39 9.17
N TYR A 129 8.42 5.80 8.02
CA TYR A 129 9.34 5.75 6.88
C TYR A 129 9.75 7.17 6.44
N TYR A 130 8.79 8.05 6.19
CA TYR A 130 9.10 9.41 5.73
C TYR A 130 9.69 10.28 6.84
N GLY A 131 9.29 10.06 8.09
CA GLY A 131 9.89 10.68 9.26
C GLY A 131 11.38 10.37 9.39
N ASP A 132 11.77 9.11 9.19
CA ASP A 132 13.15 8.65 9.28
C ASP A 132 14.06 9.25 8.19
N TYR A 133 13.51 9.58 7.02
CA TYR A 133 14.19 10.35 5.97
C TYR A 133 14.18 11.87 6.19
N GLY A 134 13.56 12.35 7.26
CA GLY A 134 13.49 13.77 7.61
C GLY A 134 12.49 14.59 6.78
N TRP A 135 11.58 13.95 6.06
CA TRP A 135 10.51 14.63 5.31
C TRP A 135 9.30 14.96 6.18
N GLY A 136 9.21 14.32 7.35
CA GLY A 136 8.05 14.35 8.24
C GLY A 136 7.11 13.17 7.98
N THR A 137 6.21 12.91 8.92
CA THR A 137 5.30 11.75 8.88
C THR A 137 4.32 11.83 7.70
N TRP A 138 3.78 13.01 7.47
CA TRP A 138 2.79 13.30 6.42
C TRP A 138 3.42 14.25 5.41
N VAL A 139 3.37 13.86 4.15
CA VAL A 139 4.00 14.60 3.06
C VAL A 139 3.00 14.84 1.94
N GLU A 140 3.04 16.03 1.34
CA GLU A 140 2.39 16.26 0.05
C GLU A 140 3.10 15.40 -1.01
N PRO A 141 2.35 14.64 -1.83
CA PRO A 141 2.97 13.83 -2.87
C PRO A 141 3.78 14.67 -3.86
N GLY A 142 5.04 14.30 -4.07
CA GLY A 142 5.92 14.95 -5.04
C GLY A 142 5.68 14.53 -6.50
N SER A 143 4.90 13.45 -6.73
CA SER A 143 4.65 12.89 -8.05
C SER A 143 3.24 12.27 -8.13
N TRP A 144 2.32 13.02 -8.71
CA TRP A 144 0.96 12.63 -9.09
C TRP A 144 0.59 13.28 -10.43
N GLU A 145 -0.44 12.78 -11.08
CA GLU A 145 -0.94 13.32 -12.33
C GLU A 145 -2.46 13.30 -12.40
N GLU A 146 -3.03 14.26 -13.14
CA GLU A 146 -4.44 14.18 -13.53
C GLU A 146 -4.60 13.11 -14.61
N TYR A 147 -5.43 12.12 -14.33
CA TYR A 147 -5.59 10.93 -15.17
C TYR A 147 -7.07 10.58 -15.24
N ASN A 148 -7.61 10.36 -16.43
CA ASN A 148 -8.99 9.87 -16.66
C ASN A 148 -10.09 10.48 -15.76
N GLY A 149 -10.06 11.79 -15.50
CA GLY A 149 -11.07 12.48 -14.69
C GLY A 149 -10.84 12.45 -13.17
N GLY A 150 -9.65 12.06 -12.71
CA GLY A 150 -9.25 12.11 -11.31
C GLY A 150 -7.74 12.34 -11.16
N VAL A 151 -7.20 12.05 -9.97
CA VAL A 151 -5.76 12.12 -9.70
C VAL A 151 -5.23 10.75 -9.31
N VAL A 152 -4.15 10.32 -9.96
CA VAL A 152 -3.41 9.11 -9.61
C VAL A 152 -2.00 9.45 -9.15
N GLY A 153 -1.49 8.70 -8.18
CA GLY A 153 -0.09 8.78 -7.77
C GLY A 153 0.33 7.55 -6.97
N SER A 154 1.60 7.50 -6.58
CA SER A 154 2.10 6.38 -5.80
C SER A 154 3.23 6.74 -4.84
N GLY A 155 3.36 5.95 -3.78
CA GLY A 155 4.51 5.94 -2.87
C GLY A 155 5.21 4.58 -2.93
N GLY A 156 6.54 4.57 -3.01
CA GLY A 156 7.34 3.35 -3.09
C GLY A 156 8.02 3.02 -1.77
N PHE A 157 8.07 1.73 -1.43
CA PHE A 157 8.82 1.18 -0.30
C PHE A 157 9.71 0.03 -0.78
N ALA A 158 10.99 0.05 -0.37
CA ALA A 158 11.90 -1.07 -0.56
C ALA A 158 13.10 -1.00 0.38
N TRP A 159 13.69 -2.17 0.63
CA TRP A 159 14.98 -2.36 1.25
C TRP A 159 16.12 -2.34 0.23
N TRP A 160 17.31 -1.93 0.65
CA TRP A 160 18.50 -1.86 -0.20
C TRP A 160 19.43 -3.05 0.07
N GLY A 161 19.31 -4.08 -0.76
CA GLY A 161 20.10 -5.31 -0.70
C GLY A 161 21.48 -5.16 -1.32
N ALA A 162 22.42 -5.92 -0.77
CA ALA A 162 23.82 -6.00 -1.19
C ALA A 162 24.42 -4.62 -1.47
N TYR A 163 24.23 -3.74 -0.49
CA TYR A 163 24.67 -2.37 -0.55
C TYR A 163 26.20 -2.28 -0.75
N GLY A 164 26.62 -1.43 -1.68
CA GLY A 164 28.04 -1.20 -1.99
C GLY A 164 28.61 -2.10 -3.09
N TYR A 165 27.87 -3.08 -3.59
CA TYR A 165 28.24 -3.83 -4.80
C TYR A 165 27.79 -3.08 -6.06
N ASN A 166 28.64 -3.00 -7.08
CA ASN A 166 28.38 -2.24 -8.32
C ASN A 166 28.29 -3.10 -9.59
N ALA A 167 28.41 -4.42 -9.44
CA ALA A 167 28.37 -5.37 -10.54
C ALA A 167 27.65 -6.65 -10.11
N ASP A 168 26.90 -7.21 -11.05
CA ASP A 168 26.25 -8.50 -10.88
C ASP A 168 27.32 -9.60 -10.88
N THR A 169 27.63 -10.09 -9.69
CA THR A 169 28.67 -11.10 -9.45
C THR A 169 28.16 -12.15 -8.48
N PRO A 170 28.71 -13.38 -8.50
CA PRO A 170 28.30 -14.42 -7.55
C PRO A 170 28.42 -13.99 -6.08
N GLU A 171 29.41 -13.16 -5.75
CA GLU A 171 29.60 -12.60 -4.41
C GLU A 171 28.46 -11.64 -4.04
N ALA A 172 28.14 -10.69 -4.92
CA ALA A 172 27.07 -9.73 -4.71
C ALA A 172 25.71 -10.42 -4.54
N ASN A 173 25.44 -11.45 -5.34
CA ASN A 173 24.24 -12.27 -5.22
C ASN A 173 24.19 -13.07 -3.92
N ALA A 174 25.33 -13.55 -3.41
CA ALA A 174 25.38 -14.25 -2.14
C ALA A 174 25.09 -13.31 -0.95
N VAL A 175 25.56 -12.06 -1.01
CA VAL A 175 25.21 -11.03 -0.02
C VAL A 175 23.73 -10.69 -0.09
N LEU A 176 23.20 -10.47 -1.30
CA LEU A 176 21.79 -10.17 -1.49
C LEU A 176 20.89 -11.26 -0.90
N ALA A 177 21.21 -12.53 -1.17
CA ALA A 177 20.49 -13.67 -0.60
C ALA A 177 20.59 -13.73 0.93
N ALA A 178 21.72 -13.34 1.51
CA ALA A 178 21.88 -13.28 2.96
C ALA A 178 21.04 -12.16 3.58
N ASP A 179 21.03 -10.97 2.97
CA ASP A 179 20.20 -9.83 3.40
C ASP A 179 18.72 -10.19 3.38
N ILE A 180 18.23 -10.74 2.25
CA ILE A 180 16.85 -11.21 2.08
C ILE A 180 16.48 -12.23 3.17
N ALA A 181 17.32 -13.24 3.40
CA ALA A 181 17.06 -14.27 4.39
C ALA A 181 17.07 -13.73 5.83
N GLU A 182 17.88 -12.71 6.11
CA GLU A 182 17.88 -12.02 7.41
C GLU A 182 16.57 -11.25 7.60
N TRP A 183 16.22 -10.39 6.63
CA TRP A 183 15.08 -9.49 6.70
C TRP A 183 13.74 -10.20 6.75
N ASP A 184 13.63 -11.37 6.13
CA ASP A 184 12.43 -12.21 6.19
C ASP A 184 12.01 -12.53 7.65
N ASN A 185 12.96 -12.55 8.59
CA ASN A 185 12.68 -12.80 10.02
C ASN A 185 12.14 -11.59 10.78
N TYR A 186 12.39 -10.38 10.27
CA TYR A 186 12.12 -9.14 10.99
C TYR A 186 11.02 -8.30 10.34
N GLN A 187 10.91 -8.37 9.02
CA GLN A 187 9.94 -7.60 8.27
C GLN A 187 8.52 -8.00 8.67
N GLY A 188 7.72 -7.01 9.03
CA GLY A 188 6.29 -7.16 9.23
C GLY A 188 5.50 -6.39 8.17
N ASP A 189 4.32 -5.90 8.53
CA ASP A 189 3.46 -5.16 7.61
C ASP A 189 4.07 -3.82 7.15
N VAL A 190 3.67 -3.40 5.95
CA VAL A 190 3.86 -2.03 5.47
C VAL A 190 2.49 -1.39 5.28
N ARG A 191 2.27 -0.22 5.88
CA ARG A 191 0.99 0.49 5.90
C ARG A 191 1.14 1.81 5.18
N PHE A 192 0.29 2.02 4.17
CA PHE A 192 0.19 3.29 3.45
C PHE A 192 -1.09 3.99 3.84
N TYR A 193 -0.96 5.30 4.10
CA TYR A 193 -2.07 6.17 4.44
C TYR A 193 -2.16 7.32 3.44
N ALA A 194 -3.39 7.74 3.17
CA ALA A 194 -3.69 8.96 2.42
C ALA A 194 -4.82 9.72 3.12
N ARG A 195 -4.75 11.05 3.12
CA ARG A 195 -5.77 11.91 3.74
C ARG A 195 -5.79 13.30 3.14
N THR A 196 -6.83 14.06 3.46
CA THR A 196 -6.86 15.52 3.35
C THR A 196 -6.86 16.16 4.74
N ALA A 197 -6.48 17.43 4.85
CA ALA A 197 -6.40 18.09 6.15
C ALA A 197 -7.78 18.15 6.84
N GLY A 198 -7.83 17.61 8.06
CA GLY A 198 -9.05 17.54 8.86
C GLY A 198 -10.01 16.40 8.48
N GLY A 199 -9.70 15.61 7.44
CA GLY A 199 -10.44 14.42 7.05
C GLY A 199 -9.94 13.14 7.75
N PRO A 200 -10.73 12.05 7.72
CA PRO A 200 -10.23 10.72 8.10
C PRO A 200 -9.15 10.25 7.12
N SER A 201 -8.20 9.45 7.60
CA SER A 201 -7.23 8.78 6.72
C SER A 201 -7.80 7.49 6.14
N THR A 202 -7.61 7.28 4.85
CA THR A 202 -7.74 5.96 4.22
C THR A 202 -6.41 5.21 4.38
N MET A 203 -6.47 3.90 4.58
CA MET A 203 -5.29 3.06 4.79
C MET A 203 -5.37 1.76 3.98
N ILE A 204 -4.24 1.32 3.43
CA ILE A 204 -4.02 -0.05 2.96
C ILE A 204 -2.80 -0.65 3.65
N THR A 205 -2.86 -1.95 3.93
CA THR A 205 -1.75 -2.71 4.50
C THR A 205 -1.28 -3.74 3.48
N ALA A 206 0.01 -3.76 3.20
CA ALA A 206 0.72 -4.88 2.61
C ALA A 206 1.22 -5.78 3.74
N ASN A 207 0.82 -7.05 3.77
CA ASN A 207 1.13 -7.96 4.87
C ASN A 207 2.34 -8.82 4.51
N HIS A 208 3.39 -8.72 5.31
CA HIS A 208 4.47 -9.69 5.26
C HIS A 208 4.05 -10.88 6.11
N THR A 209 3.24 -11.78 5.55
CA THR A 209 2.87 -13.01 6.24
C THR A 209 3.99 -14.02 6.04
N PRO A 210 4.71 -14.46 7.09
CA PRO A 210 5.64 -15.56 6.95
C PRO A 210 4.84 -16.77 6.47
N VAL A 211 5.20 -17.33 5.32
CA VAL A 211 4.63 -18.60 4.88
C VAL A 211 5.03 -19.62 5.94
N PRO A 212 4.10 -20.22 6.71
CA PRO A 212 4.49 -21.20 7.71
C PRO A 212 5.18 -22.33 6.96
N GLU A 213 6.45 -22.59 7.28
CA GLU A 213 7.24 -23.55 6.52
C GLU A 213 6.44 -24.86 6.33
N PRO A 214 6.45 -25.47 5.14
CA PRO A 214 5.78 -26.75 4.91
C PRO A 214 6.18 -27.82 5.95
N SER A 215 7.40 -27.72 6.47
CA SER A 215 7.95 -28.53 7.56
C SER A 215 7.08 -28.48 8.83
N THR A 216 6.52 -27.32 9.17
CA THR A 216 5.68 -27.12 10.36
C THR A 216 4.38 -27.91 10.28
N PHE A 217 3.75 -27.95 9.10
CA PHE A 217 2.56 -28.76 8.87
C PHE A 217 2.87 -30.26 8.84
N ILE A 218 4.01 -30.65 8.27
CA ILE A 218 4.49 -32.04 8.30
C ILE A 218 4.78 -32.47 9.74
N LEU A 219 5.42 -31.61 10.55
CA LEU A 219 5.75 -31.90 11.95
C LEU A 219 4.49 -32.03 12.81
N LEU A 220 3.50 -31.14 12.62
CA LEU A 220 2.19 -31.24 13.26
C LEU A 220 1.47 -32.53 12.85
N GLY A 221 1.49 -32.88 11.56
CA GLY A 221 0.92 -34.12 11.04
C GLY A 221 1.58 -35.37 11.65
N LEU A 222 2.90 -35.40 11.71
CA LEU A 222 3.67 -36.49 12.33
C LEU A 222 3.46 -36.57 13.84
N GLY A 223 3.40 -35.43 14.53
CA GLY A 223 3.11 -35.34 15.96
C GLY A 223 1.73 -35.89 16.30
N ALA A 224 0.71 -35.53 15.52
CA ALA A 224 -0.65 -36.06 15.68
C ALA A 224 -0.72 -37.58 15.43
N ALA A 225 -0.04 -38.08 14.38
CA ALA A 225 0.05 -39.51 14.10
C ALA A 225 0.74 -40.28 15.24
N GLY A 226 1.83 -39.75 15.79
CA GLY A 226 2.54 -40.33 16.92
C GLY A 226 1.67 -40.46 18.18
N LEU A 227 0.87 -39.43 18.50
CA LEU A 227 -0.08 -39.43 19.62
C LEU A 227 -1.20 -40.48 19.45
N ILE A 228 -1.72 -40.66 18.24
CA ILE A 228 -2.74 -41.67 17.93
C ILE A 228 -2.17 -43.08 18.11
N LEU A 229 -0.96 -43.34 17.61
CA LEU A 229 -0.29 -44.64 17.74
C LEU A 229 0.04 -44.98 19.20
N TYR A 230 0.52 -44.00 19.98
CA TYR A 230 0.78 -44.16 21.42
C TYR A 230 -0.50 -44.51 22.20
N ARG A 231 -1.62 -43.82 21.92
CA ARG A 231 -2.92 -44.12 22.56
C ARG A 231 -3.43 -45.52 22.23
N LYS A 232 -3.24 -46.01 21.00
CA LYS A 232 -3.63 -47.39 20.63
C LYS A 232 -2.82 -48.43 21.40
N LYS A 233 -1.50 -48.25 21.53
CA LYS A 233 -0.62 -49.19 22.24
C LYS A 233 -0.96 -49.31 23.73
N ARG A 234 -1.40 -48.22 24.37
CA ARG A 234 -1.75 -48.18 25.81
C ARG A 234 -3.09 -48.85 26.15
N LYS A 235 -3.96 -49.10 25.18
CA LYS A 235 -5.23 -49.84 25.38
C LYS A 235 -5.07 -51.36 25.19
N THR A 236 -3.95 -51.78 24.61
CA THR A 236 -3.65 -53.19 24.31
C THR A 236 -2.61 -53.81 25.26
N SER A 237 -2.18 -53.08 26.28
CA SER A 237 -1.39 -53.56 27.42
C SER A 237 -2.20 -53.35 28.69
#